data_AF-U5WZQ6-F1
#
_entry.id   AF-U5WZQ6-F1
#
_cell.length_a   1.000
_cell.length_b   1.000
_cell.length_c   1.000
_cell.angle_alpha   90.00
_cell.angle_beta   90.00
_cell.angle_gamma   90.00
#
_symmetry.space_group_name_H-M   'P 1'
#
loop_
_entity.id
_entity.type
_entity.pdbx_description
1 polymer ?
#
loop_
_entity_poly.entity_id
_entity_poly.type
_entity_poly.pdbx_seq_one_letter_code
_entity_poly.pdbx_strand_id
1 'polypeptide(L)'
;MESMLTEAFKGGDWQPHTAHAAGLTHTWIEGWYAGGVEAIVAEVRGEAWDCLMIESTSNGPITQTARAKVFGLGAAVVGPRDSRAIHAVLATVEQRLQRGIGLPCSDFRPLLVLVGDGDHIQNSVLQKAAFLGRAANVHLGIHHIARARTPRHFDDNIGGWYHGSGQRCAANLVDTALLDHGGSHELSGCRASRHR
;
A
#
# COMPACT_ATOMS: atom_id res chain seq x y z
N MET A 1 4.58 28.65 -2.57
CA MET A 1 5.78 27.85 -2.20
C MET A 1 5.31 26.45 -1.78
N GLU A 2 4.51 25.78 -2.62
CA GLU A 2 3.81 24.53 -2.27
C GLU A 2 4.11 23.38 -3.24
N SER A 3 4.74 23.63 -4.40
CA SER A 3 4.94 22.57 -5.41
C SER A 3 6.17 21.69 -5.20
N MET A 4 7.16 22.13 -4.41
CA MET A 4 8.38 21.33 -4.19
C MET A 4 8.21 20.19 -3.19
N LEU A 5 7.31 20.31 -2.22
CA LEU A 5 7.08 19.25 -1.23
C LEU A 5 6.27 18.09 -1.81
N THR A 6 5.31 18.37 -2.72
CA THR A 6 4.44 17.34 -3.30
C THR A 6 5.13 16.49 -4.36
N GLU A 7 6.13 17.01 -5.08
CA GLU A 7 6.92 16.23 -6.03
C GLU A 7 7.88 15.25 -5.34
N ALA A 8 8.46 15.63 -4.19
CA ALA A 8 9.46 14.82 -3.49
C ALA A 8 8.94 13.45 -2.99
N PHE A 9 7.62 13.30 -2.84
CA PHE A 9 7.00 12.07 -2.35
C PHE A 9 6.36 11.21 -3.45
N LYS A 10 6.27 11.70 -4.68
CA LYS A 10 5.77 10.88 -5.80
C LYS A 10 6.78 9.79 -6.11
N GLY A 11 6.36 8.53 -5.98
CA GLY A 11 7.24 7.37 -6.13
C GLY A 11 7.86 6.87 -4.82
N GLY A 12 7.52 7.47 -3.68
CA GLY A 12 8.00 7.00 -2.38
C GLY A 12 7.33 5.70 -1.93
N ASP A 13 8.02 4.91 -1.11
CA ASP A 13 7.43 3.71 -0.55
C ASP A 13 6.34 4.07 0.45
N TRP A 14 5.19 3.47 0.21
CA TRP A 14 4.05 3.54 1.07
C TRP A 14 4.09 2.41 2.07
N GLN A 15 3.91 2.76 3.34
CA GLN A 15 3.68 1.84 4.44
C GLN A 15 2.57 2.42 5.32
N PRO A 16 1.78 1.60 6.02
CA PRO A 16 0.68 2.11 6.85
C PRO A 16 1.15 3.17 7.88
N HIS A 17 2.29 2.96 8.53
CA HIS A 17 2.85 3.89 9.51
C HIS A 17 3.40 5.21 8.90
N THR A 18 3.66 5.25 7.59
CA THR A 18 4.11 6.47 6.87
C THR A 18 3.00 7.12 6.03
N ALA A 19 1.85 6.48 5.91
CA ALA A 19 0.76 6.87 5.02
C ALA A 19 0.14 8.26 5.33
N HIS A 20 0.31 8.74 6.55
CA HIS A 20 -0.15 10.08 6.96
C HIS A 20 0.82 11.20 6.58
N ALA A 21 2.02 10.88 6.08
CA ALA A 21 2.94 11.88 5.56
C ALA A 21 2.36 12.61 4.35
N ALA A 22 2.66 13.91 4.24
CA ALA A 22 2.21 14.73 3.12
C ALA A 22 2.65 14.10 1.78
N GLY A 23 1.69 13.85 0.88
CA GLY A 23 1.99 13.27 -0.44
C GLY A 23 1.95 11.73 -0.53
N LEU A 24 1.93 10.99 0.59
CA LEU A 24 1.89 9.51 0.61
C LEU A 24 0.55 8.95 1.09
N THR A 25 -0.55 9.65 0.84
CA THR A 25 -1.87 9.23 1.35
C THR A 25 -2.44 8.02 0.62
N HIS A 26 -2.21 7.89 -0.68
CA HIS A 26 -2.72 6.80 -1.50
C HIS A 26 -1.58 6.09 -2.19
N THR A 27 -1.79 4.83 -2.53
CA THR A 27 -0.74 3.94 -3.00
C THR A 27 -1.13 3.12 -4.22
N TRP A 28 -0.16 2.93 -5.12
CA TRP A 28 -0.19 1.90 -6.13
C TRP A 28 0.28 0.58 -5.54
N ILE A 29 -0.41 -0.51 -5.87
CA ILE A 29 -0.10 -1.84 -5.35
C ILE A 29 0.46 -2.68 -6.49
N GLU A 30 1.70 -3.11 -6.30
CA GLU A 30 2.33 -4.15 -7.10
C GLU A 30 2.00 -5.54 -6.56
N GLY A 31 2.23 -6.57 -7.38
CA GLY A 31 2.06 -7.95 -6.93
C GLY A 31 0.65 -8.28 -6.46
N TRP A 32 -0.39 -7.61 -6.98
CA TRP A 32 -1.78 -7.78 -6.53
C TRP A 32 -2.23 -9.25 -6.46
N TYR A 33 -1.83 -10.04 -7.45
CA TYR A 33 -2.11 -11.49 -7.53
C TYR A 33 -0.96 -12.38 -7.02
N ALA A 34 0.14 -11.77 -6.60
CA ALA A 34 1.37 -12.42 -6.14
C ALA A 34 1.61 -12.21 -4.64
N GLY A 35 0.54 -12.05 -3.85
CA GLY A 35 0.62 -11.88 -2.39
C GLY A 35 0.62 -10.43 -1.89
N GLY A 36 0.61 -9.43 -2.78
CA GLY A 36 0.64 -8.01 -2.42
C GLY A 36 -0.59 -7.57 -1.64
N VAL A 37 -1.79 -8.04 -2.04
CA VAL A 37 -3.04 -7.75 -1.35
C VAL A 37 -3.05 -8.36 0.05
N GLU A 38 -2.64 -9.61 0.20
CA GLU A 38 -2.59 -10.27 1.50
C GLU A 38 -1.59 -9.58 2.44
N ALA A 39 -0.44 -9.17 1.91
CA ALA A 39 0.59 -8.49 2.68
C ALA A 39 0.11 -7.12 3.18
N ILE A 40 -0.44 -6.27 2.31
CA ILE A 40 -0.90 -4.94 2.73
C ILE A 40 -2.05 -5.03 3.74
N VAL A 41 -2.97 -6.00 3.56
CA VAL A 41 -4.07 -6.24 4.51
C VAL A 41 -3.52 -6.68 5.87
N ALA A 42 -2.48 -7.51 5.91
CA ALA A 42 -1.87 -7.94 7.17
C ALA A 42 -1.19 -6.77 7.91
N GLU A 43 -0.48 -5.90 7.18
CA GLU A 43 0.19 -4.73 7.76
C GLU A 43 -0.80 -3.71 8.31
N VAL A 44 -1.81 -3.31 7.53
CA VAL A 44 -2.82 -2.35 8.03
C VAL A 44 -3.63 -2.94 9.18
N ARG A 45 -3.83 -4.26 9.21
CA ARG A 45 -4.45 -4.94 10.34
C ARG A 45 -3.59 -4.84 11.61
N GLY A 46 -2.27 -4.99 11.49
CA GLY A 46 -1.32 -4.82 12.59
C GLY A 46 -1.35 -3.40 13.19
N GLU A 47 -1.65 -2.41 12.35
CA GLU A 47 -1.79 -0.99 12.72
C GLU A 47 -3.23 -0.62 13.12
N ALA A 48 -4.12 -1.60 13.26
CA ALA A 48 -5.52 -1.44 13.67
C ALA A 48 -6.40 -0.60 12.70
N TRP A 49 -6.10 -0.62 11.41
CA TRP A 49 -6.93 0.01 10.38
C TRP A 49 -8.11 -0.89 10.00
N ASP A 50 -9.18 -0.27 9.51
CA ASP A 50 -10.24 -0.98 8.79
C ASP A 50 -9.81 -1.24 7.35
N CYS A 51 -10.31 -2.31 6.72
CA CYS A 51 -9.98 -2.61 5.33
C CYS A 51 -11.21 -3.09 4.55
N LEU A 52 -11.45 -2.45 3.41
CA LEU A 52 -12.46 -2.83 2.42
C LEU A 52 -11.75 -3.09 1.08
N MET A 53 -12.14 -4.14 0.37
CA MET A 53 -11.55 -4.50 -0.92
C MET A 53 -12.62 -4.64 -1.99
N ILE A 54 -12.38 -4.04 -3.14
CA ILE A 54 -13.14 -4.22 -4.38
C ILE A 54 -12.27 -5.04 -5.34
N GLU A 55 -12.76 -6.21 -5.74
CA GLU A 55 -12.03 -7.10 -6.64
C GLU A 55 -11.90 -6.54 -8.07
N SER A 56 -10.87 -6.99 -8.78
CA SER A 56 -10.61 -6.67 -10.19
C SER A 56 -11.59 -7.39 -11.12
N THR A 57 -11.92 -6.75 -12.24
CA THR A 57 -12.73 -7.34 -13.30
C THR A 57 -11.90 -8.00 -14.40
N SER A 58 -10.84 -7.36 -14.86
CA SER A 58 -10.12 -7.66 -16.09
C SER A 58 -9.11 -8.79 -15.93
N ASN A 59 -8.51 -8.92 -14.74
CA ASN A 59 -7.68 -10.07 -14.38
C ASN A 59 -8.41 -11.04 -13.44
N GLY A 60 -9.71 -10.79 -13.21
CA GLY A 60 -10.56 -11.58 -12.34
C GLY A 60 -10.32 -11.34 -10.84
N PRO A 61 -11.14 -12.00 -9.99
CA PRO A 61 -10.98 -11.95 -8.54
C PRO A 61 -9.66 -12.60 -8.10
N ILE A 62 -9.21 -12.27 -6.89
CA ILE A 62 -8.08 -12.99 -6.28
C ILE A 62 -8.47 -14.46 -6.04
N THR A 63 -7.47 -15.33 -5.91
CA THR A 63 -7.72 -16.76 -5.67
C THR A 63 -8.55 -16.99 -4.40
N GLN A 64 -9.29 -18.09 -4.31
CA GLN A 64 -10.08 -18.42 -3.12
C GLN A 64 -9.22 -18.49 -1.85
N THR A 65 -7.99 -19.00 -1.96
CA THR A 65 -7.03 -19.05 -0.85
C THR A 65 -6.60 -17.64 -0.42
N ALA A 66 -6.26 -16.76 -1.35
CA ALA A 66 -5.95 -15.36 -1.05
C ALA A 66 -7.15 -14.66 -0.41
N ARG A 67 -8.35 -14.86 -0.96
CA ARG A 67 -9.59 -14.30 -0.44
C ARG A 67 -9.86 -14.75 1.00
N ALA A 68 -9.68 -16.04 1.29
CA ALA A 68 -9.83 -16.56 2.65
C ALA A 68 -8.83 -15.93 3.64
N LYS A 69 -7.59 -15.70 3.21
CA LYS A 69 -6.59 -14.99 4.02
C LYS A 69 -7.00 -13.53 4.28
N VAL A 70 -7.40 -12.81 3.25
CA VAL A 70 -7.87 -11.42 3.35
C VAL A 70 -9.06 -11.30 4.30
N PHE A 71 -10.04 -12.21 4.19
CA PHE A 71 -11.16 -12.29 5.13
C PHE A 71 -10.71 -12.64 6.55
N GLY A 72 -9.80 -13.61 6.71
CA GLY A 72 -9.26 -14.01 8.01
C GLY A 72 -8.51 -12.88 8.73
N LEU A 73 -7.97 -11.92 7.98
CA LEU A 73 -7.33 -10.70 8.49
C LEU A 73 -8.34 -9.57 8.81
N GLY A 74 -9.64 -9.79 8.58
CA GLY A 74 -10.72 -8.87 8.93
C GLY A 74 -11.11 -7.89 7.84
N ALA A 75 -10.60 -8.02 6.61
CA ALA A 75 -11.05 -7.19 5.49
C ALA A 75 -12.38 -7.69 4.92
N ALA A 76 -13.25 -6.76 4.51
CA ALA A 76 -14.45 -7.11 3.76
C ALA A 76 -14.16 -7.07 2.25
N VAL A 77 -14.53 -8.12 1.52
CA VAL A 77 -14.26 -8.25 0.08
C VAL A 77 -15.56 -8.19 -0.71
N VAL A 78 -15.65 -7.19 -1.58
CA VAL A 78 -16.73 -6.99 -2.54
C VAL A 78 -16.34 -7.56 -3.89
N GLY A 79 -17.24 -8.40 -4.43
CA GLY A 79 -17.03 -9.01 -5.74
C GLY A 79 -17.16 -8.00 -6.89
N PRO A 80 -16.54 -8.29 -8.04
CA PRO A 80 -16.37 -7.32 -9.13
C PRO A 80 -17.66 -6.98 -9.89
N ARG A 81 -18.76 -7.68 -9.62
CA ARG A 81 -20.07 -7.48 -10.27
C ARG A 81 -21.15 -6.96 -9.32
N ASP A 82 -20.84 -6.79 -8.04
CA ASP A 82 -21.80 -6.27 -7.06
C ASP A 82 -21.78 -4.75 -7.06
N SER A 83 -22.37 -4.16 -8.10
CA SER A 83 -22.41 -2.69 -8.28
C SER A 83 -22.93 -1.97 -7.04
N ARG A 84 -23.93 -2.53 -6.34
CA ARG A 84 -24.49 -1.91 -5.13
C ARG A 84 -23.47 -1.89 -3.99
N ALA A 85 -22.78 -3.00 -3.74
CA ALA A 85 -21.75 -3.05 -2.71
C ALA A 85 -20.53 -2.18 -3.08
N ILE A 86 -20.15 -2.12 -4.35
CA ILE A 86 -19.08 -1.25 -4.85
C ILE A 86 -19.42 0.22 -4.58
N HIS A 87 -20.63 0.65 -4.93
CA HIS A 87 -21.10 2.01 -4.65
C HIS A 87 -21.14 2.29 -3.14
N ALA A 88 -21.54 1.32 -2.32
CA ALA A 88 -21.56 1.48 -0.86
C ALA A 88 -20.15 1.65 -0.26
N VAL A 89 -19.16 0.88 -0.74
CA VAL A 89 -17.76 1.04 -0.34
C VAL A 89 -17.26 2.44 -0.68
N LEU A 90 -17.46 2.89 -1.92
CA LEU A 90 -16.98 4.21 -2.35
C LEU A 90 -17.72 5.36 -1.65
N ALA A 91 -19.03 5.21 -1.39
CA ALA A 91 -19.81 6.18 -0.62
C ALA A 91 -19.35 6.30 0.84
N THR A 92 -18.68 5.29 1.40
CA THR A 92 -18.12 5.34 2.76
C THR A 92 -17.09 6.47 2.91
N VAL A 93 -16.38 6.84 1.83
CA VAL A 93 -15.45 7.98 1.83
C VAL A 93 -16.18 9.28 2.17
N GLU A 94 -17.27 9.56 1.45
CA GLU A 94 -18.08 10.77 1.67
C GLU A 94 -18.77 10.75 3.03
N GLN A 95 -19.28 9.58 3.46
CA GLN A 95 -19.91 9.44 4.76
C GLN A 95 -18.92 9.67 5.91
N ARG A 96 -17.68 9.17 5.81
CA ARG A 96 -16.63 9.43 6.80
C ARG A 96 -16.27 10.91 6.84
N LEU A 97 -16.10 11.54 5.68
CA LEU A 97 -15.85 12.99 5.61
C LEU A 97 -16.97 13.78 6.29
N GLN A 98 -18.23 13.49 5.98
CA GLN A 98 -19.39 14.17 6.58
C GLN A 98 -19.47 13.98 8.08
N ARG A 99 -19.22 12.76 8.58
CA ARG A 99 -19.19 12.47 10.02
C ARG A 99 -18.02 13.15 10.73
N GLY A 100 -16.90 13.34 10.05
CA GLY A 100 -15.71 14.00 10.59
C GLY A 100 -15.85 15.52 10.71
N ILE A 101 -16.88 16.14 10.13
CA ILE A 101 -17.09 17.59 10.25
C ILE A 101 -17.34 17.95 11.72
N GLY A 102 -16.40 18.68 12.32
CA GLY A 102 -16.47 19.08 13.72
C GLY A 102 -15.93 18.05 14.71
N LEU A 103 -15.33 16.94 14.23
CA LEU A 103 -14.69 15.93 15.06
C LEU A 103 -13.18 15.84 14.78
N PRO A 104 -12.34 15.55 15.79
CA PRO A 104 -10.94 15.18 15.59
C PRO A 104 -10.79 13.94 14.68
N CYS A 105 -9.83 13.98 13.76
CA CYS A 105 -9.52 12.83 12.89
C CYS A 105 -9.07 11.58 13.68
N SER A 106 -8.53 11.76 14.89
CA SER A 106 -8.11 10.67 15.80
C SER A 106 -9.26 9.76 16.24
N ASP A 107 -10.50 10.24 16.15
CA ASP A 107 -11.67 9.50 16.61
C ASP A 107 -12.10 8.41 15.62
N PHE A 108 -11.48 8.39 14.43
CA PHE A 108 -11.72 7.39 13.40
C PHE A 108 -10.46 6.57 13.19
N ARG A 109 -10.59 5.24 13.29
CA ARG A 109 -9.57 4.34 12.77
C ARG A 109 -9.37 4.61 11.27
N PRO A 110 -8.13 4.70 10.78
CA PRO A 110 -7.91 4.83 9.34
C PRO A 110 -8.56 3.67 8.58
N LEU A 111 -9.06 3.95 7.38
CA LEU A 111 -9.64 2.95 6.49
C LEU A 111 -8.79 2.81 5.23
N LEU A 112 -8.37 1.61 4.92
CA LEU A 112 -7.85 1.27 3.60
C LEU A 112 -9.00 0.78 2.69
N VAL A 113 -9.18 1.43 1.54
CA VAL A 113 -10.01 0.95 0.44
C VAL A 113 -9.09 0.42 -0.66
N LEU A 114 -9.05 -0.90 -0.81
CA LEU A 114 -8.37 -1.58 -1.87
C LEU A 114 -9.26 -1.65 -3.11
N VAL A 115 -8.73 -1.25 -4.26
CA VAL A 115 -9.40 -1.34 -5.56
C VAL A 115 -8.52 -2.14 -6.49
N GLY A 116 -9.08 -3.16 -7.15
CA GLY A 116 -8.38 -3.93 -8.19
C GLY A 116 -8.02 -3.06 -9.40
N ASP A 117 -8.23 -3.55 -10.61
CA ASP A 117 -8.06 -2.70 -11.79
C ASP A 117 -8.99 -1.48 -11.74
N GLY A 118 -10.20 -1.61 -11.20
CA GLY A 118 -11.22 -0.57 -11.16
C GLY A 118 -11.89 -0.32 -12.52
N ASP A 119 -11.78 -1.23 -13.49
CA ASP A 119 -12.29 -1.02 -14.86
C ASP A 119 -13.81 -0.84 -14.93
N HIS A 120 -14.51 -1.40 -13.94
CA HIS A 120 -15.95 -1.31 -13.78
C HIS A 120 -16.40 -0.08 -12.97
N ILE A 121 -15.47 0.78 -12.53
CA ILE A 121 -15.76 1.98 -11.76
C ILE A 121 -15.51 3.20 -12.64
N GLN A 122 -16.47 4.12 -12.69
CA GLN A 122 -16.28 5.36 -13.44
C GLN A 122 -15.09 6.15 -12.89
N ASN A 123 -14.22 6.64 -13.80
CA ASN A 123 -13.02 7.40 -13.43
C ASN A 123 -13.33 8.61 -12.54
N SER A 124 -14.46 9.30 -12.78
CA SER A 124 -14.91 10.43 -11.95
C SER A 124 -15.20 10.02 -10.51
N VAL A 125 -15.73 8.82 -10.28
CA VAL A 125 -16.03 8.27 -8.95
C VAL A 125 -14.72 7.89 -8.24
N LEU A 126 -13.80 7.20 -8.92
CA LEU A 126 -12.48 6.90 -8.37
C LEU A 126 -11.74 8.19 -8.01
N GLN A 127 -11.73 9.17 -8.90
CA GLN A 127 -11.10 10.46 -8.66
C GLN A 127 -11.71 11.18 -7.47
N LYS A 128 -13.04 11.19 -7.34
CA LYS A 128 -13.72 11.79 -6.19
C LYS A 128 -13.31 11.08 -4.89
N ALA A 129 -13.27 9.75 -4.90
CA ALA A 129 -12.84 8.95 -3.75
C ALA A 129 -11.38 9.24 -3.36
N ALA A 130 -10.46 9.31 -4.33
CA ALA A 130 -9.07 9.67 -4.10
C ALA A 130 -8.93 11.10 -3.55
N PHE A 131 -9.62 12.07 -4.15
CA PHE A 131 -9.55 13.46 -3.71
C PHE A 131 -10.07 13.64 -2.27
N LEU A 132 -11.22 13.04 -1.95
CA LEU A 132 -11.86 13.17 -0.63
C LEU A 132 -11.21 12.28 0.44
N GLY A 133 -10.58 11.17 0.05
CA GLY A 133 -10.06 10.15 0.96
C GLY A 133 -9.10 10.73 1.99
N ARG A 134 -8.20 11.63 1.56
CA ARG A 134 -7.25 12.31 2.45
C ARG A 134 -7.92 13.03 3.61
N ALA A 135 -8.97 13.78 3.34
CA ALA A 135 -9.70 14.51 4.39
C ALA A 135 -10.60 13.59 5.22
N ALA A 136 -10.96 12.41 4.70
CA ALA A 136 -11.85 11.45 5.34
C ALA A 136 -11.13 10.39 6.20
N ASN A 137 -9.80 10.51 6.39
CA ASN A 137 -8.96 9.46 6.97
C ASN A 137 -9.15 8.10 6.25
N VAL A 138 -9.25 8.16 4.92
CA VAL A 138 -9.35 6.99 4.03
C VAL A 138 -8.16 6.97 3.08
N HIS A 139 -7.49 5.84 3.01
CA HIS A 139 -6.38 5.57 2.12
C HIS A 139 -6.89 4.69 0.97
N LEU A 140 -6.59 5.06 -0.27
CA LEU A 140 -6.85 4.21 -1.43
C LEU A 140 -5.58 3.44 -1.78
N GLY A 141 -5.71 2.13 -1.92
CA GLY A 141 -4.69 1.27 -2.51
C GLY A 141 -5.21 0.68 -3.81
N ILE A 142 -4.55 0.94 -4.93
CA ILE A 142 -5.07 0.59 -6.26
C ILE A 142 -4.08 -0.27 -7.01
N HIS A 143 -4.57 -1.33 -7.67
CA HIS A 143 -3.72 -2.17 -8.50
C HIS A 143 -3.01 -1.32 -9.58
N HIS A 144 -1.67 -1.35 -9.63
CA HIS A 144 -0.89 -0.45 -10.48
C HIS A 144 -1.25 -0.49 -11.98
N ILE A 145 -1.79 -1.59 -12.50
CA ILE A 145 -2.23 -1.70 -13.91
C ILE A 145 -3.31 -0.67 -14.26
N ALA A 146 -4.06 -0.21 -13.26
CA ALA A 146 -5.07 0.84 -13.40
C ALA A 146 -4.47 2.13 -13.99
N ARG A 147 -3.19 2.39 -13.71
CA ARG A 147 -2.49 3.62 -14.10
C ARG A 147 -2.49 3.86 -15.61
N ALA A 148 -2.53 2.80 -16.43
CA ALA A 148 -2.54 2.93 -17.88
C ALA A 148 -3.79 3.65 -18.45
N ARG A 149 -4.89 3.72 -17.67
CA ARG A 149 -6.17 4.29 -18.12
C ARG A 149 -6.69 5.43 -17.23
N THR A 150 -6.08 5.64 -16.07
CA THR A 150 -6.45 6.76 -15.21
C THR A 150 -5.85 8.05 -15.74
N PRO A 151 -6.58 9.18 -15.66
CA PRO A 151 -6.05 10.46 -16.12
C PRO A 151 -4.92 10.94 -15.21
N ARG A 152 -4.01 11.78 -15.73
CA ARG A 152 -2.81 12.23 -14.97
C ARG A 152 -3.13 12.88 -13.63
N HIS A 153 -4.22 13.64 -13.53
CA HIS A 153 -4.63 14.27 -12.27
C HIS A 153 -5.11 13.25 -11.22
N PHE A 154 -5.45 12.02 -11.63
CA PHE A 154 -5.70 10.93 -10.70
C PHE A 154 -4.39 10.46 -10.07
N ASP A 155 -3.34 10.27 -10.87
CA ASP A 155 -1.99 9.93 -10.40
C ASP A 155 -1.45 10.99 -9.43
N ASP A 156 -1.84 12.26 -9.57
CA ASP A 156 -1.46 13.32 -8.62
C ASP A 156 -2.01 13.08 -7.20
N ASN A 157 -3.11 12.32 -7.07
CA ASN A 157 -3.65 11.92 -5.78
C ASN A 157 -2.99 10.64 -5.23
N ILE A 158 -2.27 9.88 -6.07
CA ILE A 158 -1.63 8.60 -5.71
C ILE A 158 -0.11 8.73 -5.80
N GLY A 159 0.49 9.18 -4.69
CA GLY A 159 1.93 9.43 -4.61
C GLY A 159 2.76 8.23 -4.19
N GLY A 160 2.20 7.26 -3.47
CA GLY A 160 2.96 6.14 -2.89
C GLY A 160 2.98 4.87 -3.75
N TRP A 161 3.95 4.00 -3.47
CA TRP A 161 4.03 2.63 -4.01
C TRP A 161 4.16 1.62 -2.89
N TYR A 162 3.33 0.57 -2.94
CA TYR A 162 3.42 -0.57 -2.06
C TYR A 162 4.02 -1.76 -2.81
N HIS A 163 5.21 -2.16 -2.37
CA HIS A 163 6.04 -3.19 -2.97
C HIS A 163 5.98 -4.55 -2.24
N GLY A 164 5.17 -4.65 -1.19
CA GLY A 164 5.11 -5.82 -0.32
C GLY A 164 6.14 -5.78 0.82
N SER A 165 5.86 -6.55 1.87
CA SER A 165 6.59 -6.61 3.15
C SER A 165 8.05 -7.14 3.08
N GLY A 166 8.63 -7.28 1.87
CA GLY A 166 9.88 -8.00 1.67
C GLY A 166 10.84 -7.47 0.59
N GLN A 167 10.51 -6.42 -0.16
CA GLN A 167 11.42 -5.96 -1.23
C GLN A 167 12.58 -5.06 -0.76
N ARG A 168 12.64 -4.65 0.53
CA ARG A 168 13.66 -3.71 1.01
C ARG A 168 14.73 -4.23 1.97
N CYS A 169 14.59 -5.42 2.55
CA CYS A 169 15.65 -5.93 3.44
C CYS A 169 16.89 -6.48 2.71
N ALA A 170 16.90 -6.56 1.37
CA ALA A 170 18.02 -7.09 0.60
C ALA A 170 18.89 -6.04 -0.12
N ALA A 171 18.42 -4.79 -0.28
CA ALA A 171 19.16 -3.79 -1.06
C ALA A 171 20.18 -2.96 -0.26
N ASN A 172 20.07 -2.92 1.08
CA ASN A 172 20.91 -2.06 1.93
C ASN A 172 21.98 -2.81 2.73
N LEU A 173 22.21 -4.11 2.48
CA LEU A 173 23.20 -4.92 3.20
C LEU A 173 24.43 -5.32 2.38
N VAL A 174 24.60 -4.82 1.15
CA VAL A 174 25.75 -5.18 0.29
C VAL A 174 26.80 -4.07 0.16
N ASP A 175 26.57 -2.85 0.64
CA ASP A 175 27.47 -1.71 0.35
C ASP A 175 28.21 -1.12 1.57
N THR A 176 28.41 -1.90 2.64
CA THR A 176 29.26 -1.49 3.79
C THR A 176 30.40 -2.45 4.14
N ALA A 177 30.63 -3.51 3.35
CA ALA A 177 31.70 -4.48 3.63
C ALA A 177 32.94 -4.37 2.71
N LEU A 178 33.15 -3.23 2.03
CA LEU A 178 34.23 -3.09 1.04
C LEU A 178 35.09 -1.82 1.18
N LEU A 179 35.14 -1.24 2.38
CA LEU A 179 36.07 -0.17 2.73
C LEU A 179 36.63 -0.34 4.15
N ASP A 180 37.28 -1.47 4.42
CA ASP A 180 38.36 -1.47 5.42
C ASP A 180 39.34 -2.63 5.18
N HIS A 181 40.61 -2.36 5.42
CA HIS A 181 41.77 -3.27 5.42
C HIS A 181 42.62 -3.34 4.15
N GLY A 182 43.27 -2.20 3.85
CA GLY A 182 44.70 -2.25 3.55
C GLY A 182 45.50 -2.21 4.85
N GLY A 183 46.40 -3.18 5.10
CA GLY A 183 47.40 -3.04 6.16
C GLY A 183 47.95 -4.33 6.78
N SER A 184 48.94 -4.91 6.11
CA SER A 184 50.17 -5.48 6.69
C SER A 184 50.12 -6.69 7.65
N HIS A 185 50.63 -7.81 7.11
CA HIS A 185 51.71 -8.65 7.66
C HIS A 185 51.85 -8.76 9.19
N GLU A 186 51.58 -9.95 9.74
CA GLU A 186 52.56 -10.66 10.57
C GLU A 186 52.31 -12.18 10.56
N LEU A 187 53.37 -12.92 10.27
CA LEU A 187 53.46 -14.39 10.26
C LEU A 187 53.95 -14.85 11.63
N SER A 188 53.17 -15.70 12.32
CA SER A 188 53.62 -16.64 13.36
C SER A 188 52.40 -17.52 13.70
N GLY A 189 52.33 -18.84 13.52
CA GLY A 189 53.32 -19.88 13.70
C GLY A 189 52.93 -20.72 14.92
N CYS A 190 52.13 -21.80 14.75
CA CYS A 190 52.31 -23.11 15.42
C CYS A 190 51.10 -24.08 15.28
N ARG A 191 51.36 -25.17 14.55
CA ARG A 191 51.00 -26.60 14.74
C ARG A 191 49.70 -27.01 15.47
N ALA A 192 48.86 -27.71 14.69
CA ALA A 192 48.48 -29.12 14.80
C ALA A 192 48.17 -29.76 16.17
N SER A 193 46.94 -30.31 16.29
CA SER A 193 46.72 -31.68 16.80
C SER A 193 45.31 -32.21 16.47
N ARG A 194 45.27 -33.41 15.89
CA ARG A 194 44.10 -34.30 15.76
C ARG A 194 43.77 -34.96 17.11
N HIS A 195 42.60 -35.62 17.13
CA HIS A 195 42.00 -36.56 18.12
C HIS A 195 40.81 -35.94 18.88
N ARG A 196 39.62 -36.52 18.93
CA ARG A 196 39.09 -37.86 18.58
C ARG A 196 37.72 -37.72 17.93
#